data_AF-A0A8S3K584-F1
#
_entry.id   AF-A0A8S3K584-F1
#
_cell.length_a   1.000
_cell.length_b   1.000
_cell.length_c   1.000
_cell.angle_alpha   90.00
_cell.angle_beta   90.00
_cell.angle_gamma   90.00
#
_symmetry.space_group_name_H-M   'P 1'
#
loop_
_entity.id
_entity.type
_entity.pdbx_description
1 polymer ?
#
loop_
_entity_poly.entity_id
_entity_poly.type
_entity_poly.pdbx_seq_one_letter_code
_entity_poly.pdbx_strand_id
1 'polypeptide(L)'
;TIPGVVIGTFVVVTTPLTIAGVVNAAFVVVIGVFTTSGVVTGAFAVVIGVLTIPAVVIGTFVVVTAPLTIAGVVTAAFDVVIGVFTTSGVVAGAFAVVIGVLTIPAVVTGIFVVVAATLIIAGVVPAAFGVVIGVCTTSGVVAGAFAVVIAVLTTPAVVIGTFVVVVATRMWTDY
;
A
#
# COMPACT_ATOMS: atom_id res chain seq x y z
N THR A 1 -23.59 6.92 -6.62
CA THR A 1 -22.91 6.01 -7.55
C THR A 1 -22.79 6.66 -8.91
N ILE A 2 -21.63 6.58 -9.56
CA ILE A 2 -21.38 7.05 -10.93
C ILE A 2 -21.08 5.80 -11.78
N PRO A 3 -22.00 5.36 -12.63
CA PRO A 3 -21.74 4.29 -13.59
C PRO A 3 -21.07 4.83 -14.85
N GLY A 4 -20.18 4.04 -15.46
CA GLY A 4 -19.60 4.32 -16.78
C GLY A 4 -18.18 4.87 -16.71
N VAL A 5 -17.92 5.91 -17.51
CA VAL A 5 -16.57 6.45 -17.71
C VAL A 5 -16.47 7.84 -17.10
N VAL A 6 -15.50 8.04 -16.20
CA VAL A 6 -15.20 9.30 -15.54
C VAL A 6 -13.83 9.76 -16.03
N ILE A 7 -13.78 10.86 -16.80
CA ILE A 7 -12.53 11.36 -17.40
C ILE A 7 -12.32 12.82 -17.03
N GLY A 8 -11.13 13.17 -16.51
CA GLY A 8 -10.71 14.56 -16.34
C GLY A 8 -11.56 15.33 -15.33
N THR A 9 -12.24 14.64 -14.42
CA THR A 9 -13.20 15.24 -13.49
C THR A 9 -12.55 15.58 -12.16
N PHE A 10 -13.02 16.66 -11.56
CA PHE A 10 -12.80 16.97 -10.15
C PHE A 10 -14.08 16.68 -9.36
N VAL A 11 -13.99 15.79 -8.37
CA VAL A 11 -15.14 15.36 -7.55
C VAL A 11 -14.81 15.56 -6.07
N VAL A 12 -15.68 16.25 -5.34
CA VAL A 12 -15.59 16.38 -3.88
C VAL A 12 -16.93 15.98 -3.29
N VAL A 13 -16.94 15.00 -2.40
CA VAL A 13 -18.15 14.51 -1.76
C VAL A 13 -17.90 14.16 -0.29
N THR A 14 -18.94 14.35 0.53
CA THR A 14 -18.95 13.99 1.96
C THR A 14 -19.85 12.78 2.24
N THR A 15 -20.39 12.18 1.19
CA THR A 15 -21.22 10.99 1.23
C THR A 15 -20.48 9.83 0.56
N PRO A 16 -20.88 8.58 0.81
CA PRO A 16 -20.28 7.44 0.15
C PRO A 16 -20.29 7.57 -1.38
N LEU A 17 -19.12 7.37 -1.99
CA LEU A 17 -18.93 7.41 -3.43
C LEU A 17 -18.62 6.02 -3.95
N THR A 18 -19.37 5.61 -4.97
CA THR A 18 -19.05 4.43 -5.77
C THR A 18 -18.91 4.85 -7.22
N ILE A 19 -17.77 4.57 -7.84
CA ILE A 19 -17.58 4.72 -9.30
C ILE A 19 -17.38 3.33 -9.90
N ALA A 20 -18.24 2.95 -10.84
CA ALA A 20 -18.18 1.65 -11.50
C ALA A 20 -17.90 1.84 -13.00
N GLY A 21 -16.76 1.34 -13.46
CA GLY A 21 -16.34 1.41 -14.87
C GLY A 21 -14.90 1.90 -15.02
N VAL A 22 -14.68 2.92 -15.85
CA VAL A 22 -13.33 3.44 -16.13
C VAL A 22 -13.18 4.82 -15.51
N VAL A 23 -12.16 5.00 -14.68
CA VAL A 23 -11.74 6.30 -14.14
C VAL A 23 -10.41 6.67 -14.77
N ASN A 24 -10.34 7.79 -15.47
CA ASN A 24 -9.12 8.28 -16.10
C ASN A 24 -8.86 9.74 -15.73
N ALA A 25 -7.66 10.05 -15.24
CA ALA A 25 -7.22 11.42 -14.95
C ALA A 25 -8.19 12.18 -14.02
N ALA A 26 -8.78 11.50 -13.04
CA ALA A 26 -9.72 12.10 -12.11
C ALA A 26 -9.01 12.58 -10.83
N PHE A 27 -9.49 13.69 -10.28
CA PHE A 27 -9.16 14.14 -8.93
C PHE A 27 -10.38 13.95 -8.04
N VAL A 28 -10.27 13.08 -7.03
CA VAL A 28 -11.39 12.71 -6.17
C VAL A 28 -11.05 12.97 -4.70
N VAL A 29 -11.89 13.73 -4.02
CA VAL A 29 -11.84 13.91 -2.56
C VAL A 29 -13.11 13.35 -1.95
N VAL A 30 -12.94 12.42 -1.02
CA VAL A 30 -14.07 11.80 -0.29
C VAL A 30 -13.84 11.94 1.20
N ILE A 31 -14.85 12.44 1.90
CA ILE A 31 -14.98 12.25 3.35
C ILE A 31 -15.99 11.13 3.55
N GLY A 32 -15.55 9.97 4.02
CA GLY A 32 -16.37 8.76 4.14
C GLY A 32 -15.82 7.57 3.36
N VAL A 33 -16.70 6.82 2.69
CA VAL A 33 -16.32 5.60 1.97
C VAL A 33 -16.20 5.88 0.48
N PHE A 34 -15.07 5.52 -0.12
CA PHE A 34 -14.86 5.53 -1.56
C PHE A 34 -14.60 4.12 -2.07
N THR A 35 -15.43 3.69 -3.01
CA THR A 35 -15.26 2.43 -3.72
C THR A 35 -15.16 2.70 -5.21
N THR A 36 -14.16 2.12 -5.85
CA THR A 36 -14.15 2.03 -7.32
C THR A 36 -14.36 0.60 -7.74
N SER A 37 -14.75 0.37 -8.99
CA SER A 37 -14.65 -0.95 -9.63
C SER A 37 -14.35 -0.73 -11.11
N GLY A 38 -13.51 -1.59 -11.70
CA GLY A 38 -13.08 -1.48 -13.10
C GLY A 38 -11.66 -0.94 -13.29
N VAL A 39 -11.40 -0.06 -14.24
CA VAL A 39 -10.03 0.39 -14.54
C VAL A 39 -9.82 1.82 -14.04
N VAL A 40 -8.84 2.02 -13.17
CA VAL A 40 -8.44 3.34 -12.68
C VAL A 40 -7.07 3.68 -13.25
N THR A 41 -6.96 4.78 -13.98
CA THR A 41 -5.71 5.23 -14.60
C THR A 41 -5.47 6.71 -14.33
N GLY A 42 -4.26 7.09 -13.91
CA GLY A 42 -3.89 8.51 -13.75
C GLY A 42 -4.69 9.26 -12.68
N ALA A 43 -5.28 8.55 -11.71
CA ALA A 43 -6.17 9.15 -10.73
C ALA A 43 -5.41 9.65 -9.50
N PHE A 44 -5.84 10.80 -8.98
CA PHE A 44 -5.46 11.32 -7.68
C PHE A 44 -6.66 11.20 -6.72
N ALA A 45 -6.49 10.49 -5.61
CA ALA A 45 -7.56 10.31 -4.63
C ALA A 45 -7.10 10.73 -3.22
N VAL A 46 -7.89 11.56 -2.56
CA VAL A 46 -7.75 11.86 -1.12
C VAL A 46 -9.00 11.38 -0.42
N VAL A 47 -8.83 10.44 0.49
CA VAL A 47 -9.94 9.82 1.21
C VAL A 47 -9.73 9.97 2.71
N ILE A 48 -10.57 10.79 3.33
CA ILE A 48 -10.69 10.85 4.79
C ILE A 48 -11.72 9.78 5.17
N GLY A 49 -11.26 8.53 5.29
CA GLY A 49 -12.10 7.37 5.51
C GLY A 49 -11.60 6.15 4.75
N VAL A 50 -12.52 5.26 4.36
CA VAL A 50 -12.18 3.95 3.78
C VAL A 50 -12.10 4.03 2.27
N LEU A 51 -11.05 3.46 1.68
CA LEU A 51 -10.90 3.32 0.23
C LEU A 51 -10.78 1.85 -0.16
N THR A 52 -11.64 1.42 -1.09
CA THR A 52 -11.59 0.08 -1.70
C THR A 52 -11.43 0.18 -3.22
N ILE A 53 -10.39 -0.47 -3.75
CA ILE A 53 -10.11 -0.56 -5.18
C ILE A 53 -9.93 -2.03 -5.58
N PRO A 54 -10.99 -2.73 -5.99
CA PRO A 54 -10.99 -4.17 -6.28
C PRO A 54 -10.69 -4.48 -7.75
N ALA A 55 -9.80 -3.74 -8.42
CA ALA A 55 -9.60 -3.90 -9.85
C ALA A 55 -8.22 -3.42 -10.36
N VAL A 56 -8.13 -2.99 -11.63
CA VAL A 56 -6.87 -2.61 -12.27
C VAL A 56 -6.56 -1.14 -11.98
N VAL A 57 -5.37 -0.89 -11.44
CA VAL A 57 -4.90 0.44 -11.03
C VAL A 57 -3.59 0.75 -11.72
N ILE A 58 -3.52 1.85 -12.46
CA ILE A 58 -2.33 2.25 -13.21
C ILE A 58 -2.03 3.73 -12.95
N GLY A 59 -0.85 4.04 -12.41
CA GLY A 59 -0.41 5.43 -12.30
C GLY A 59 -1.28 6.25 -11.36
N THR A 60 -1.46 5.83 -10.11
CA THR A 60 -2.32 6.53 -9.15
C THR A 60 -1.53 7.14 -8.01
N PHE A 61 -2.06 8.23 -7.47
CA PHE A 61 -1.63 8.81 -6.22
C PHE A 61 -2.79 8.80 -5.23
N VAL A 62 -2.61 8.16 -4.09
CA VAL A 62 -3.67 7.94 -3.11
C VAL A 62 -3.20 8.40 -1.73
N VAL A 63 -4.03 9.17 -1.04
CA VAL A 63 -3.86 9.51 0.37
C VAL A 63 -5.10 9.05 1.14
N VAL A 64 -4.91 8.23 2.16
CA VAL A 64 -6.00 7.67 2.97
C VAL A 64 -5.69 7.79 4.46
N THR A 65 -6.67 8.22 5.27
CA THR A 65 -6.52 8.28 6.74
C THR A 65 -7.24 7.16 7.49
N ALA A 66 -7.72 6.14 6.78
CA ALA A 66 -8.35 4.95 7.33
C ALA A 66 -8.01 3.74 6.43
N PRO A 67 -8.66 2.57 6.58
CA PRO A 67 -8.31 1.40 5.80
C PRO A 67 -8.30 1.63 4.28
N LEU A 68 -7.16 1.31 3.66
CA LEU A 68 -7.01 1.17 2.21
C LEU A 68 -6.94 -0.32 1.88
N THR A 69 -7.81 -0.76 0.98
CA THR A 69 -7.76 -2.11 0.40
C THR A 69 -7.65 -2.00 -1.11
N ILE A 70 -6.58 -2.56 -1.67
CA ILE A 70 -6.42 -2.72 -3.11
C ILE A 70 -6.36 -4.21 -3.44
N ALA A 71 -7.19 -4.65 -4.36
CA ALA A 71 -7.21 -6.03 -4.85
C ALA A 71 -7.16 -6.03 -6.38
N GLY A 72 -6.26 -6.78 -6.99
CA GLY A 72 -6.17 -6.90 -8.44
C GLY A 72 -4.77 -6.64 -8.99
N VAL A 73 -4.68 -5.88 -10.09
CA VAL A 73 -3.40 -5.56 -10.73
C VAL A 73 -3.10 -4.08 -10.49
N VAL A 74 -1.99 -3.79 -9.83
CA VAL A 74 -1.55 -2.44 -9.51
C VAL A 74 -0.21 -2.19 -10.18
N THR A 75 -0.13 -1.12 -10.96
CA THR A 75 1.12 -0.68 -11.60
C THR A 75 1.35 0.80 -11.32
N ALA A 76 2.57 1.18 -10.91
CA ALA A 76 2.95 2.58 -10.70
C ALA A 76 2.04 3.34 -9.72
N ALA A 77 1.80 2.77 -8.53
CA ALA A 77 1.01 3.42 -7.49
C ALA A 77 1.90 4.14 -6.48
N PHE A 78 1.44 5.30 -6.01
CA PHE A 78 1.99 6.01 -4.86
C PHE A 78 0.91 6.14 -3.79
N ASP A 79 1.07 5.45 -2.67
CA ASP A 79 0.08 5.39 -1.61
C ASP A 79 0.64 5.96 -0.29
N VAL A 80 -0.09 6.89 0.32
CA VAL A 80 0.16 7.38 1.67
C VAL A 80 -1.02 7.00 2.55
N VAL A 81 -0.79 6.15 3.53
CA VAL A 81 -1.84 5.61 4.39
C VAL A 81 -1.54 5.87 5.85
N ILE A 82 -2.50 6.46 6.55
CA ILE A 82 -2.54 6.47 8.02
C ILE A 82 -3.61 5.45 8.41
N GLY A 83 -3.20 4.34 9.01
CA GLY A 83 -4.08 3.22 9.35
C GLY A 83 -3.62 1.89 8.76
N VAL A 84 -4.55 1.15 8.16
CA VAL A 84 -4.29 -0.19 7.63
C VAL A 84 -4.25 -0.14 6.11
N PHE A 85 -3.18 -0.65 5.51
CA PHE A 85 -3.08 -0.87 4.08
C PHE A 85 -2.97 -2.37 3.80
N THR A 86 -3.92 -2.90 3.02
CA THR A 86 -3.88 -4.28 2.53
C THR A 86 -3.89 -4.29 1.01
N THR A 87 -2.92 -5.00 0.42
CA THR A 87 -2.86 -5.23 -1.04
C THR A 87 -2.99 -6.71 -1.35
N SER A 88 -3.84 -7.08 -2.29
CA SER A 88 -3.88 -8.44 -2.83
C SER A 88 -3.79 -8.44 -4.36
N GLY A 89 -3.27 -9.53 -4.94
CA GLY A 89 -3.08 -9.65 -6.39
C GLY A 89 -1.64 -9.40 -6.85
N VAL A 90 -1.45 -8.67 -7.95
CA VAL A 90 -0.13 -8.41 -8.54
C VAL A 90 0.16 -6.92 -8.46
N VAL A 91 1.26 -6.56 -7.81
CA VAL A 91 1.71 -5.17 -7.67
C VAL A 91 3.08 -5.00 -8.33
N ALA A 92 3.23 -3.98 -9.16
CA ALA A 92 4.49 -3.65 -9.83
C ALA A 92 4.80 -2.15 -9.74
N GLY A 93 6.01 -1.81 -9.29
CA GLY A 93 6.48 -0.42 -9.26
C GLY A 93 5.67 0.46 -8.29
N ALA A 94 5.45 -0.01 -7.08
CA ALA A 94 4.67 0.74 -6.08
C ALA A 94 5.59 1.47 -5.07
N PHE A 95 5.12 2.61 -4.60
CA PHE A 95 5.68 3.33 -3.47
C PHE A 95 4.60 3.47 -2.40
N ALA A 96 4.87 2.98 -1.18
CA ALA A 96 3.91 3.06 -0.08
C ALA A 96 4.55 3.66 1.17
N VAL A 97 3.90 4.67 1.75
CA VAL A 97 4.22 5.19 3.09
C VAL A 97 3.03 4.90 3.99
N VAL A 98 3.26 4.10 5.03
CA VAL A 98 2.21 3.64 5.93
C VAL A 98 2.57 3.98 7.37
N ILE A 99 1.71 4.75 8.03
CA ILE A 99 1.73 4.93 9.48
C ILE A 99 0.66 4.00 10.04
N GLY A 100 1.08 2.84 10.55
CA GLY A 100 0.19 1.75 10.95
C GLY A 100 0.60 0.41 10.35
N VAL A 101 -0.36 -0.33 9.80
CA VAL A 101 -0.15 -1.73 9.38
C VAL A 101 -0.15 -1.84 7.86
N LEU A 102 0.91 -2.40 7.28
CA LEU A 102 0.97 -2.80 5.88
C LEU A 102 0.99 -4.32 5.77
N THR A 103 0.04 -4.89 5.01
CA THR A 103 -0.05 -6.33 4.75
C THR A 103 0.05 -6.61 3.25
N ILE A 104 1.05 -7.42 2.87
CA ILE A 104 1.35 -7.82 1.49
C ILE A 104 1.29 -9.36 1.37
N PRO A 105 0.09 -9.93 1.15
CA PRO A 105 -0.09 -11.37 0.90
C PRO A 105 0.29 -11.86 -0.50
N ALA A 106 0.69 -10.97 -1.41
CA ALA A 106 0.66 -11.27 -2.85
C ALA A 106 2.00 -11.05 -3.57
N VAL A 107 2.02 -11.18 -4.90
CA VAL A 107 3.24 -11.00 -5.70
C VAL A 107 3.48 -9.52 -5.91
N VAL A 108 4.60 -9.01 -5.40
CA VAL A 108 4.92 -7.59 -5.43
C VAL A 108 6.34 -7.37 -5.93
N THR A 109 6.48 -6.66 -7.04
CA THR A 109 7.77 -6.44 -7.70
C THR A 109 8.14 -4.97 -7.72
N GLY A 110 9.40 -4.64 -7.42
CA GLY A 110 9.89 -3.26 -7.52
C GLY A 110 9.18 -2.30 -6.58
N ILE A 111 9.00 -2.69 -5.31
CA ILE A 111 8.30 -1.88 -4.31
C ILE A 111 9.27 -1.09 -3.44
N PHE A 112 8.92 0.14 -3.12
CA PHE A 112 9.52 0.92 -2.05
C PHE A 112 8.49 1.12 -0.93
N VAL A 113 8.81 0.67 0.29
CA VAL A 113 7.91 0.83 1.45
C VAL A 113 8.60 1.57 2.59
N VAL A 114 7.86 2.47 3.24
CA VAL A 114 8.21 3.03 4.54
C VAL A 114 7.05 2.76 5.48
N VAL A 115 7.30 2.05 6.57
CA VAL A 115 6.27 1.64 7.52
C VAL A 115 6.65 2.07 8.93
N ALA A 116 5.77 2.81 9.58
CA ALA A 116 5.86 3.16 10.99
C ALA A 116 4.78 2.41 11.77
N ALA A 117 5.08 1.15 12.12
CA ALA A 117 4.47 0.29 13.15
C ALA A 117 4.64 -1.19 12.76
N THR A 118 3.91 -1.68 11.76
CA THR A 118 3.93 -3.12 11.42
C THR A 118 3.91 -3.38 9.92
N LEU A 119 4.90 -4.13 9.43
CA LEU A 119 4.95 -4.67 8.07
C LEU A 119 4.79 -6.20 8.12
N ILE A 120 3.87 -6.74 7.31
CA ILE A 120 3.63 -8.17 7.15
C ILE A 120 3.74 -8.54 5.67
N ILE A 121 4.68 -9.44 5.34
CA ILE A 121 4.87 -9.96 3.98
C ILE A 121 4.67 -11.47 4.00
N ALA A 122 3.67 -11.97 3.28
CA ALA A 122 3.44 -13.41 3.11
C ALA A 122 3.60 -13.88 1.65
N GLY A 123 3.70 -12.96 0.69
CA GLY A 123 3.84 -13.27 -0.73
C GLY A 123 5.28 -13.36 -1.25
N VAL A 124 5.42 -13.21 -2.57
CA VAL A 124 6.72 -13.21 -3.27
C VAL A 124 7.10 -11.79 -3.61
N VAL A 125 8.21 -11.31 -3.06
CA VAL A 125 8.64 -9.91 -3.16
C VAL A 125 10.08 -9.80 -3.65
N PRO A 126 10.31 -9.79 -4.97
CA PRO A 126 11.61 -9.45 -5.55
C PRO A 126 11.82 -7.93 -5.64
N ALA A 127 13.07 -7.51 -5.50
CA ALA A 127 13.53 -6.13 -5.68
C ALA A 127 12.76 -5.11 -4.82
N ALA A 128 12.65 -5.37 -3.51
CA ALA A 128 12.03 -4.44 -2.58
C ALA A 128 13.06 -3.55 -1.89
N PHE A 129 12.70 -2.29 -1.66
CA PHE A 129 13.35 -1.43 -0.68
C PHE A 129 12.37 -1.16 0.45
N GLY A 130 12.78 -1.38 1.70
CA GLY A 130 11.92 -1.22 2.86
C GLY A 130 12.61 -0.52 4.02
N VAL A 131 11.94 0.48 4.61
CA VAL A 131 12.29 1.02 5.94
C VAL A 131 11.12 0.74 6.88
N VAL A 132 11.38 0.03 7.96
CA VAL A 132 10.38 -0.29 8.98
C VAL A 132 10.86 0.25 10.33
N ILE A 133 10.05 1.10 10.93
CA ILE A 133 10.19 1.53 12.32
C ILE A 133 9.11 0.77 13.10
N GLY A 134 9.52 -0.27 13.83
CA GLY A 134 8.61 -1.21 14.50
C GLY A 134 8.85 -2.66 14.09
N VAL A 135 7.78 -3.39 13.83
CA VAL A 135 7.80 -4.85 13.61
C VAL A 135 7.75 -5.16 12.13
N CYS A 136 8.66 -6.01 11.66
CA CYS A 136 8.62 -6.60 10.33
C CYS A 136 8.51 -8.13 10.44
N THR A 137 7.49 -8.71 9.82
CA THR A 137 7.29 -10.16 9.76
C THR A 137 7.21 -10.61 8.31
N THR A 138 8.03 -11.59 7.94
CA THR A 138 8.05 -12.15 6.57
C THR A 138 7.95 -13.67 6.57
N SER A 139 6.98 -14.25 5.87
CA SER A 139 6.81 -15.72 5.73
C SER A 139 6.84 -16.23 4.29
N GLY A 140 7.05 -15.35 3.30
CA GLY A 140 7.10 -15.70 1.89
C GLY A 140 8.51 -15.82 1.31
N VAL A 141 8.69 -15.35 0.08
CA VAL A 141 10.01 -15.30 -0.60
C VAL A 141 10.39 -13.86 -0.83
N VAL A 142 11.56 -13.44 -0.32
CA VAL A 142 12.08 -12.08 -0.49
C VAL A 142 13.44 -12.17 -1.19
N ALA A 143 13.60 -11.49 -2.32
CA ALA A 143 14.81 -11.57 -3.13
C ALA A 143 15.30 -10.20 -3.59
N GLY A 144 16.61 -9.95 -3.60
CA GLY A 144 17.21 -8.71 -4.10
C GLY A 144 16.74 -7.46 -3.36
N ALA A 145 16.38 -7.62 -2.08
CA ALA A 145 15.77 -6.57 -1.28
C ALA A 145 16.80 -5.83 -0.41
N PHE A 146 16.57 -4.55 -0.17
CA PHE A 146 17.24 -3.76 0.85
C PHE A 146 16.24 -3.43 1.95
N ALA A 147 16.55 -3.80 3.20
CA ALA A 147 15.66 -3.55 4.34
C ALA A 147 16.41 -2.91 5.51
N VAL A 148 15.83 -1.86 6.08
CA VAL A 148 16.23 -1.30 7.37
C VAL A 148 15.07 -1.51 8.34
N VAL A 149 15.31 -2.24 9.43
CA VAL A 149 14.31 -2.49 10.46
C VAL A 149 14.83 -1.95 11.78
N ILE A 150 14.09 -1.01 12.36
CA ILE A 150 14.39 -0.38 13.63
C ILE A 150 13.37 -0.90 14.64
N ALA A 151 13.73 -2.02 15.28
CA ALA A 151 13.11 -2.71 16.42
C ALA A 151 13.15 -4.24 16.24
N VAL A 152 12.17 -4.84 15.54
CA VAL A 152 12.00 -6.30 15.50
C VAL A 152 11.81 -6.81 14.08
N LEU A 153 12.59 -7.82 13.71
CA LEU A 153 12.47 -8.55 12.44
C LEU A 153 12.29 -10.05 12.70
N THR A 154 11.24 -10.64 12.13
CA THR A 154 10.94 -12.08 12.19
C THR A 154 10.81 -12.65 10.78
N THR A 155 11.68 -13.59 10.40
CA THR A 155 11.72 -14.13 9.03
C THR A 155 11.75 -15.67 8.95
N PRO A 156 10.59 -16.35 8.92
CA PRO A 156 10.49 -17.71 8.39
C PRO A 156 10.62 -17.79 6.85
N ALA A 157 10.85 -16.66 6.18
CA ALA A 157 10.95 -16.54 4.73
C ALA A 157 12.25 -17.10 4.13
N VAL A 158 12.20 -17.45 2.84
CA VAL A 158 13.40 -17.64 2.02
C VAL A 158 13.92 -16.27 1.58
N VAL A 159 15.17 -15.97 1.93
CA VAL A 159 15.80 -14.66 1.74
C VAL A 159 17.02 -14.80 0.84
N ILE A 160 17.02 -14.16 -0.34
CA ILE A 160 18.07 -14.32 -1.36
C ILE A 160 18.63 -12.96 -1.77
N GLY A 161 19.94 -12.77 -1.65
CA GLY A 161 20.61 -11.56 -2.15
C GLY A 161 20.09 -10.27 -1.52
N THR A 162 19.66 -10.31 -0.27
CA THR A 162 19.13 -9.16 0.45
C THR A 162 20.18 -8.52 1.36
N PHE A 163 20.15 -7.20 1.49
CA PHE A 163 20.87 -6.48 2.53
C PHE A 163 19.90 -6.05 3.63
N VAL A 164 20.15 -6.46 4.87
CA VAL A 164 19.27 -6.17 6.01
C VAL A 164 20.07 -5.51 7.13
N VAL A 165 19.62 -4.34 7.57
CA VAL A 165 20.12 -3.68 8.78
C VAL A 165 19.04 -3.76 9.84
N VAL A 166 19.34 -4.43 10.95
CA VAL A 166 18.45 -4.44 12.13
C VAL A 166 19.07 -3.59 13.22
N VAL A 167 18.42 -2.49 13.56
CA VAL A 167 18.77 -1.67 14.72
C VAL A 167 17.81 -2.05 15.84
N ALA A 168 18.23 -3.01 16.65
CA ALA A 168 17.49 -3.38 17.86
C ALA A 168 17.67 -2.28 18.91
N THR A 169 16.58 -1.67 19.36
CA THR A 169 16.61 -0.78 20.51
C THR A 169 16.60 -1.63 21.79
N ARG A 170 17.71 -1.61 22.54
CA ARG A 170 17.67 -2.03 23.95
C ARG A 170 16.77 -1.02 24.66
N MET A 171 15.65 -1.45 25.23
CA MET A 171 15.00 -0.65 26.27
C MET A 171 16.03 -0.55 27.40
N TRP A 172 16.56 0.66 27.63
CA TRP A 172 17.25 0.95 28.88
C TRP A 172 16.24 0.71 30.00
N THR A 173 16.40 -0.39 30.73
CA THR A 173 15.84 -0.49 32.07
C THR A 173 16.76 0.32 32.95
N ASP A 174 16.32 1.52 33.34
CA ASP A 174 17.03 2.33 34.33
C ASP A 174 17.14 1.54 35.65
N TYR A 175 18.32 1.67 36.28
CA TYR A 175 18.76 1.02 37.52
C TYR A 175 17.93 1.38 38.75
#